data_AF-A0A4R3YPT2-F1
#
_entry.id   AF-A0A4R3YPT2-F1
#
_cell.length_a   1.000
_cell.length_b   1.000
_cell.length_c   1.000
_cell.angle_alpha   90.00
_cell.angle_beta   90.00
_cell.angle_gamma   90.00
#
_symmetry.space_group_name_H-M   'P 1'
#
loop_
_entity.id
_entity.type
_entity.pdbx_description
1 polymer ?
#
loop_
_entity_poly.entity_id
_entity_poly.type
_entity_poly.pdbx_seq_one_letter_code
_entity_poly.pdbx_strand_id
1 'polypeptide(L)'
;MEKKIVAWEPWFFIFFGLFHLHRIWGLFDRTAYARFWIGISENKGLFYFILMGTLAFLCVLGVVTFCRNIHNNYWWRWIYLFGGIYVLFDLYAIAVGLEFWNKFLLWMYDVNSPYWNLIWFSFVLLGGFVFVLGIKLLIQRKK
;
A
#
# COMPACT_ATOMS: atom_id res chain seq x y z
N MET A 1 -27.36 8.90 10.72
CA MET A 1 -26.34 7.99 11.29
C MET A 1 -25.14 8.81 11.69
N GLU A 2 -24.61 8.65 12.90
CA GLU A 2 -23.35 9.30 13.28
C GLU A 2 -22.17 8.64 12.57
N LYS A 3 -21.14 9.42 12.24
CA LYS A 3 -19.89 8.86 11.69
C LYS A 3 -19.20 8.08 12.79
N LYS A 4 -18.89 6.81 12.54
CA LYS A 4 -18.17 5.94 13.49
C LYS A 4 -16.91 5.38 12.86
N ILE A 5 -15.82 5.40 13.62
CA ILE A 5 -14.55 4.75 13.27
C ILE A 5 -14.66 3.29 13.68
N VAL A 6 -14.58 2.39 12.70
CA VAL A 6 -14.62 0.94 12.93
C VAL A 6 -13.30 0.49 13.55
N ALA A 7 -13.36 -0.52 14.41
CA ALA A 7 -12.21 -0.96 15.21
C ALA A 7 -10.95 -1.30 14.42
N TRP A 8 -11.12 -1.84 13.21
CA TRP A 8 -10.01 -2.29 12.36
C TRP A 8 -9.41 -1.16 11.50
N GLU A 9 -10.11 -0.03 11.29
CA GLU A 9 -9.65 1.05 10.41
C GLU A 9 -8.34 1.69 10.87
N PRO A 10 -8.15 2.04 12.17
CA PRO A 10 -6.87 2.54 12.65
C PRO A 10 -5.72 1.56 12.42
N TRP A 11 -5.98 0.27 12.67
CA TRP A 11 -4.99 -0.79 12.49
C TRP A 11 -4.61 -0.95 11.02
N PHE A 12 -5.59 -0.91 10.11
CA PHE A 12 -5.32 -0.92 8.67
C PHE A 12 -4.32 0.18 8.30
N PHE A 13 -4.55 1.42 8.72
CA PHE A 13 -3.67 2.54 8.36
C PHE A 13 -2.30 2.41 9.02
N ILE A 14 -2.21 1.92 10.25
CA ILE A 14 -0.93 1.63 10.90
C ILE A 14 -0.15 0.58 10.11
N PHE A 15 -0.76 -0.57 9.79
CA PHE A 15 -0.10 -1.64 9.04
C PHE A 15 0.28 -1.20 7.63
N PHE A 16 -0.61 -0.51 6.93
CA PHE A 16 -0.36 -0.01 5.57
C PHE A 16 0.73 1.06 5.56
N GLY A 17 0.75 1.93 6.57
CA GLY A 17 1.80 2.92 6.78
C GLY A 17 3.17 2.27 7.01
N LEU A 18 3.25 1.28 7.90
CA LEU A 18 4.47 0.48 8.13
C LEU A 18 4.92 -0.25 6.86
N PHE A 19 3.98 -0.82 6.11
CA PHE A 19 4.26 -1.43 4.82
C PHE A 19 4.78 -0.44 3.79
N HIS A 20 4.57 0.86 3.92
CA HIS A 20 5.21 1.85 3.05
C HIS A 20 6.54 2.37 3.62
N LEU A 21 6.65 2.48 4.94
CA LEU A 21 7.87 2.92 5.61
C LEU A 21 9.06 1.98 5.42
N HIS A 22 8.85 0.67 5.24
CA HIS A 22 9.96 -0.27 4.97
C HIS A 22 10.76 0.12 3.70
N ARG A 23 10.16 0.89 2.78
CA ARG A 23 10.79 1.38 1.55
C ARG A 23 11.95 2.34 1.82
N ILE A 24 12.11 2.79 3.07
CA ILE A 24 13.33 3.48 3.52
C ILE A 24 14.58 2.62 3.28
N TRP A 25 14.44 1.29 3.30
CA TRP A 25 15.51 0.37 2.94
C TRP A 25 16.02 0.63 1.52
N GLY A 26 15.12 0.89 0.56
CA GLY A 26 15.50 1.23 -0.81
C GLY A 26 16.28 2.54 -0.94
N LEU A 27 16.18 3.45 0.04
CA LEU A 27 16.98 4.68 0.06
C LEU A 27 18.40 4.43 0.62
N PHE A 28 18.56 3.47 1.53
CA PHE A 28 19.85 3.11 2.11
C PHE A 28 20.65 2.13 1.25
N ASP A 29 19.99 1.11 0.71
CA ASP A 29 20.61 0.08 -0.15
C ASP A 29 19.69 -0.23 -1.32
N ARG A 30 19.99 0.42 -2.46
CA ARG A 30 19.20 0.28 -3.69
C ARG A 30 19.25 -1.15 -4.23
N THR A 31 20.45 -1.72 -4.26
CA THR A 31 20.73 -3.00 -4.91
C THR A 31 20.10 -4.15 -4.15
N ALA A 32 20.27 -4.19 -2.82
CA ALA A 32 19.67 -5.24 -2.01
C ALA A 32 18.14 -5.15 -2.02
N TYR A 33 17.59 -3.93 -1.92
CA TYR A 33 16.15 -3.71 -1.96
C TYR A 33 15.52 -4.11 -3.31
N ALA A 34 16.11 -3.71 -4.44
CA ALA A 34 15.64 -4.10 -5.77
C ALA A 34 15.71 -5.62 -5.96
N ARG A 35 16.87 -6.23 -5.65
CA ARG A 35 17.07 -7.67 -5.80
C ARG A 35 16.08 -8.48 -4.97
N PHE A 36 15.80 -8.03 -3.75
CA PHE A 36 14.81 -8.67 -2.88
C PHE A 36 13.42 -8.66 -3.51
N TRP A 37 12.89 -7.49 -3.88
CA TRP A 37 11.53 -7.37 -4.39
C TRP A 37 11.34 -7.99 -5.78
N ILE A 38 12.30 -7.82 -6.68
CA ILE A 38 12.31 -8.52 -7.97
C ILE A 38 12.35 -10.03 -7.76
N GLY A 39 13.26 -10.51 -6.90
CA GLY A 39 13.39 -11.94 -6.59
C GLY A 39 12.11 -12.54 -5.98
N ILE A 40 11.38 -11.81 -5.14
CA ILE A 40 10.07 -12.24 -4.62
C ILE A 40 9.03 -12.33 -5.75
N SER A 41 9.02 -11.36 -6.66
CA SER A 41 8.10 -11.32 -7.82
C SER A 41 8.36 -12.46 -8.82
N GLU A 42 9.63 -12.78 -9.09
CA GLU A 42 10.03 -13.81 -10.03
C GLU A 42 9.83 -15.23 -9.48
N ASN A 43 10.22 -15.48 -8.23
CA ASN A 43 10.13 -16.82 -7.65
C ASN A 43 8.68 -17.24 -7.31
N LYS A 44 7.75 -16.28 -7.19
CA LYS A 44 6.33 -16.50 -6.87
C LYS A 44 6.11 -17.54 -5.75
N GLY A 45 6.94 -17.48 -4.72
CA GLY A 45 6.88 -18.44 -3.60
C GLY A 45 5.70 -18.21 -2.66
N LEU A 46 5.62 -19.01 -1.60
CA LEU A 46 4.56 -18.89 -0.58
C LEU A 46 4.48 -17.49 0.03
N PHE A 47 5.62 -16.84 0.30
CA PHE A 47 5.67 -15.46 0.80
C PHE A 47 4.98 -14.47 -0.15
N TYR A 48 5.22 -14.61 -1.46
CA TYR A 48 4.60 -13.76 -2.48
C TYR A 48 3.07 -13.89 -2.43
N PHE A 49 2.54 -15.12 -2.45
CA PHE A 49 1.09 -15.32 -2.44
C PHE A 49 0.43 -14.86 -1.14
N ILE A 50 1.06 -15.07 0.02
CA ILE A 50 0.56 -14.56 1.30
C ILE A 50 0.52 -13.04 1.28
N LEU A 51 1.58 -12.39 0.80
CA LEU A 51 1.67 -10.95 0.73
C LEU A 51 0.57 -10.39 -0.20
N MET A 52 0.50 -10.87 -1.43
CA MET A 52 -0.47 -10.42 -2.44
C MET A 52 -1.91 -10.66 -1.97
N GLY A 53 -2.19 -11.85 -1.41
CA GLY A 53 -3.51 -12.20 -0.87
C GLY A 53 -3.93 -11.33 0.30
N THR A 54 -3.00 -11.05 1.23
CA THR A 54 -3.27 -10.17 2.37
C THR A 54 -3.54 -8.74 1.91
N LEU A 55 -2.75 -8.21 0.97
CA LEU A 55 -2.98 -6.88 0.40
C LEU A 55 -4.34 -6.81 -0.30
N ALA A 56 -4.68 -7.80 -1.13
CA ALA A 56 -5.96 -7.85 -1.84
C ALA A 56 -7.13 -7.82 -0.85
N PHE A 57 -7.09 -8.69 0.17
CA PHE A 57 -8.13 -8.79 1.18
C PHE A 57 -8.34 -7.46 1.93
N LEU A 58 -7.25 -6.83 2.37
CA LEU A 58 -7.30 -5.55 3.07
C LEU A 58 -7.87 -4.43 2.17
N CYS A 59 -7.49 -4.40 0.89
CA CYS A 59 -8.01 -3.43 -0.07
C CYS A 59 -9.51 -3.62 -0.33
N VAL A 60 -9.97 -4.86 -0.52
CA VAL A 60 -11.39 -5.17 -0.70
C VAL A 60 -12.19 -4.76 0.54
N LEU A 61 -11.71 -5.08 1.75
CA LEU A 61 -12.34 -4.64 3.00
C LEU A 61 -12.45 -3.11 3.09
N GLY A 62 -11.39 -2.40 2.69
CA GLY A 62 -11.39 -0.94 2.61
C GLY A 62 -12.45 -0.39 1.66
N VAL A 63 -12.49 -0.90 0.43
CA VAL A 63 -13.46 -0.46 -0.60
C VAL A 63 -14.89 -0.77 -0.17
N VAL A 64 -15.16 -1.98 0.35
CA VAL A 64 -16.49 -2.35 0.87
C VAL A 64 -16.92 -1.42 2.01
N THR A 65 -15.99 -1.07 2.90
CA THR A 65 -16.28 -0.16 4.02
C THR A 65 -16.54 1.25 3.54
N PHE A 66 -15.82 1.71 2.52
CA PHE A 66 -16.08 2.98 1.86
C PHE A 66 -17.50 3.00 1.24
N CYS A 67 -17.85 1.99 0.45
CA CYS A 67 -19.16 1.88 -0.19
C CYS A 67 -20.31 1.84 0.82
N ARG A 68 -20.16 1.08 1.92
CA ARG A 68 -21.15 1.03 3.00
C ARG A 68 -21.38 2.38 3.70
N ASN A 69 -20.39 3.26 3.69
CA ASN A 69 -20.44 4.56 4.36
C ASN A 69 -20.47 5.74 3.38
N ILE A 70 -20.80 5.52 2.10
CA ILE A 70 -20.65 6.53 1.04
C ILE A 70 -21.41 7.83 1.32
N HIS A 71 -22.62 7.74 1.88
CA HIS A 71 -23.46 8.90 2.19
C HIS A 71 -23.07 9.63 3.48
N ASN A 72 -22.26 9.02 4.35
CA ASN A 72 -21.86 9.62 5.62
C ASN A 72 -20.41 9.26 5.94
N ASN A 73 -19.51 9.72 5.06
CA ASN A 73 -18.13 9.29 5.08
C ASN A 73 -17.19 10.30 5.76
N TYR A 74 -16.08 9.78 6.29
CA TYR A 74 -14.94 10.62 6.61
C TYR A 74 -14.11 10.87 5.35
N TRP A 75 -13.54 12.07 5.23
CA TRP A 75 -12.70 12.43 4.09
C TRP A 75 -11.48 11.51 3.94
N TRP A 76 -10.90 11.03 5.03
CA TRP A 76 -9.74 10.13 4.97
C TRP A 76 -10.07 8.72 4.43
N ARG A 77 -11.33 8.29 4.38
CA ARG A 77 -11.71 6.98 3.82
C ARG A 77 -11.55 6.92 2.31
N TRP A 78 -11.43 8.06 1.62
CA TRP A 78 -11.07 8.10 0.20
C TRP A 78 -9.74 7.41 -0.09
N ILE A 79 -8.83 7.30 0.90
CA ILE A 79 -7.60 6.52 0.79
C ILE A 79 -7.90 5.04 0.49
N TYR A 80 -8.98 4.47 1.05
CA TYR A 80 -9.39 3.10 0.73
C TYR A 80 -9.79 2.93 -0.73
N LEU A 81 -10.44 3.94 -1.31
CA LEU A 81 -10.87 3.88 -2.70
C LEU A 81 -9.67 4.04 -3.63
N PHE A 82 -8.95 5.17 -3.54
CA PHE A 82 -7.84 5.45 -4.44
C PHE A 82 -6.67 4.49 -4.24
N GLY A 83 -6.23 4.30 -2.99
CA GLY A 83 -5.14 3.39 -2.66
C GLY A 83 -5.52 1.93 -2.87
N GLY A 84 -6.73 1.54 -2.45
CA GLY A 84 -7.20 0.16 -2.60
C GLY A 84 -7.42 -0.24 -4.05
N ILE A 85 -8.06 0.61 -4.86
CA ILE A 85 -8.23 0.34 -6.30
C ILE A 85 -6.87 0.28 -6.99
N TYR A 86 -5.95 1.20 -6.67
CA TYR A 86 -4.60 1.17 -7.24
C TYR A 86 -3.90 -0.16 -6.95
N VAL A 87 -3.89 -0.61 -5.69
CA VAL A 87 -3.28 -1.89 -5.33
C VAL A 87 -4.01 -3.04 -6.02
N LEU A 88 -5.34 -3.08 -6.04
CA LEU A 88 -6.07 -4.15 -6.73
C LEU A 88 -5.76 -4.20 -8.23
N PHE A 89 -5.61 -3.04 -8.88
CA PHE A 89 -5.16 -2.95 -10.27
C PHE A 89 -3.72 -3.45 -10.43
N ASP A 90 -2.81 -3.07 -9.54
CA ASP A 90 -1.42 -3.53 -9.54
C ASP A 90 -1.34 -5.06 -9.43
N LEU A 91 -2.08 -5.65 -8.47
CA LEU A 91 -2.18 -7.10 -8.30
C LEU A 91 -2.76 -7.79 -9.55
N TYR A 92 -3.81 -7.21 -10.14
CA TYR A 92 -4.44 -7.72 -11.37
C TYR A 92 -3.47 -7.67 -12.55
N ALA A 93 -2.77 -6.55 -12.75
CA ALA A 93 -1.84 -6.35 -13.85
C ALA A 93 -0.66 -7.34 -13.74
N ILE A 94 -0.16 -7.60 -12.53
CA ILE A 94 0.86 -8.61 -12.28
C ILE A 94 0.32 -10.03 -12.55
N ALA A 95 -0.91 -10.33 -12.13
CA ALA A 95 -1.52 -11.64 -12.30
C ALA A 95 -1.78 -12.00 -13.78
N VAL A 96 -2.24 -11.03 -14.58
CA VAL A 96 -2.49 -11.20 -16.03
C VAL A 96 -1.20 -11.03 -16.85
N GLY A 97 -0.11 -10.57 -16.24
CA GLY A 97 1.17 -10.38 -16.91
C GLY A 97 1.16 -9.21 -17.89
N LEU A 98 0.45 -8.13 -17.57
CA LEU A 98 0.27 -6.97 -18.45
C LEU A 98 1.63 -6.31 -18.75
N GLU A 99 2.09 -6.44 -20.00
CA GLU A 99 3.47 -6.08 -20.38
C GLU A 99 3.86 -4.64 -20.05
N PHE A 100 2.96 -3.69 -20.33
CA PHE A 100 3.19 -2.27 -20.04
C PHE A 100 3.44 -2.04 -18.54
N TRP A 101 2.63 -2.67 -17.70
CA TRP A 101 2.73 -2.53 -16.25
C TRP A 101 3.97 -3.23 -15.69
N ASN A 102 4.29 -4.41 -16.21
CA ASN A 102 5.52 -5.12 -15.86
C ASN A 102 6.78 -4.31 -16.21
N LYS A 103 6.83 -3.69 -17.40
CA LYS A 103 7.93 -2.78 -17.79
C LYS A 103 8.01 -1.58 -16.86
N PHE A 104 6.87 -1.00 -16.48
CA PHE A 104 6.82 0.11 -15.52
C PHE A 104 7.34 -0.29 -14.13
N LEU A 105 6.92 -1.44 -13.60
CA LEU A 105 7.41 -1.96 -12.32
C LEU A 105 8.91 -2.21 -12.36
N LEU A 106 9.44 -2.84 -13.41
CA LEU A 106 10.88 -3.05 -13.56
C LEU A 106 11.65 -1.73 -13.64
N TRP A 107 11.11 -0.72 -14.32
CA TRP A 107 11.70 0.62 -14.35
C TRP A 107 11.73 1.28 -12.97
N MET A 108 10.69 1.11 -12.15
CA MET A 108 10.69 1.61 -10.77
C MET A 108 11.80 0.97 -9.93
N TYR A 109 12.18 -0.27 -10.25
CA TYR A 109 13.27 -1.00 -9.60
C TYR A 109 14.63 -0.87 -10.32
N ASP A 110 14.76 0.03 -11.31
CA ASP A 110 16.07 0.36 -11.90
C ASP A 110 16.90 1.23 -10.94
N VAL A 111 17.89 0.60 -10.31
CA VAL A 111 18.78 1.23 -9.33
C VAL A 111 19.62 2.39 -9.89
N ASN A 112 19.81 2.42 -11.20
CA ASN A 112 20.54 3.48 -11.91
C ASN A 112 19.64 4.66 -12.29
N SER A 113 18.32 4.53 -12.14
CA SER A 113 17.38 5.59 -12.47
C SER A 113 17.62 6.83 -11.59
N PRO A 114 17.69 8.05 -12.18
CA PRO A 114 17.80 9.28 -11.40
C PRO A 114 16.55 9.54 -10.55
N TYR A 115 15.41 8.92 -10.90
CA TYR A 115 14.15 9.03 -10.18
C TYR A 115 14.05 8.11 -8.96
N TRP A 116 15.00 7.20 -8.75
CA TRP A 116 14.98 6.22 -7.66
C TRP A 116 14.67 6.87 -6.30
N ASN A 117 15.49 7.84 -5.89
CA ASN A 117 15.33 8.51 -4.60
C ASN A 117 13.97 9.21 -4.51
N LEU A 118 13.53 9.87 -5.58
CA LEU A 118 12.25 10.58 -5.60
C LEU A 118 11.09 9.62 -5.40
N ILE A 119 11.05 8.52 -6.15
CA ILE A 119 9.99 7.50 -6.10
C ILE A 119 9.90 6.90 -4.69
N TRP A 120 11.00 6.35 -4.19
CA TRP A 120 10.99 5.64 -2.91
C TRP A 120 10.77 6.60 -1.73
N PHE A 121 11.31 7.81 -1.79
CA PHE A 121 11.05 8.84 -0.77
C PHE A 121 9.58 9.27 -0.74
N SER A 122 8.94 9.46 -1.91
CA SER A 122 7.50 9.76 -1.98
C SER A 122 6.66 8.67 -1.31
N PHE A 123 7.01 7.39 -1.51
CA PHE A 123 6.31 6.30 -0.82
C PHE A 123 6.58 6.28 0.69
N VAL A 124 7.80 6.59 1.13
CA VAL A 124 8.11 6.70 2.57
C VAL A 124 7.29 7.82 3.21
N LEU A 125 7.18 8.98 2.55
CA LEU A 125 6.35 10.10 3.02
C LEU A 125 4.87 9.72 3.10
N LEU A 126 4.35 9.06 2.05
CA LEU A 126 2.98 8.54 2.05
C LEU A 126 2.77 7.55 3.21
N GLY A 127 3.72 6.66 3.43
CA GLY A 127 3.69 5.70 4.54
C GLY A 127 3.66 6.37 5.90
N GLY A 128 4.51 7.38 6.11
CA GLY A 128 4.51 8.20 7.32
C GLY A 128 3.18 8.92 7.55
N PHE A 129 2.63 9.56 6.51
CA PHE A 129 1.33 10.23 6.58
C PHE A 129 0.20 9.25 6.99
N VAL A 130 0.14 8.10 6.32
CA VAL A 130 -0.88 7.08 6.58
C VAL A 130 -0.72 6.46 7.97
N PHE A 131 0.52 6.23 8.42
CA PHE A 131 0.81 5.72 9.75
C PHE A 131 0.33 6.68 10.86
N VAL A 132 0.68 7.97 10.73
CA VAL A 132 0.26 9.02 11.68
C VAL A 132 -1.26 9.16 11.70
N LEU A 133 -1.91 9.08 10.52
CA LEU A 133 -3.36 9.04 10.44
C LEU A 133 -3.94 7.84 11.21
N GLY A 134 -3.37 6.65 11.08
CA GLY A 134 -3.78 5.47 11.82
C GLY A 134 -3.70 5.65 13.34
N ILE A 135 -2.60 6.21 13.85
CA ILE A 135 -2.45 6.54 15.28
C ILE A 135 -3.51 7.56 15.71
N LYS A 136 -3.71 8.62 14.92
CA LYS A 136 -4.71 9.65 15.21
C LYS A 136 -6.11 9.06 15.32
N LEU A 137 -6.49 8.17 14.41
CA LEU A 137 -7.79 7.49 14.43
C LEU A 137 -7.93 6.54 15.63
N LEU A 138 -6.84 5.88 16.03
CA LEU A 138 -6.83 5.02 17.22
C LEU A 138 -7.10 5.83 18.49
N ILE A 139 -6.49 7.01 18.61
CA ILE A 139 -6.71 7.93 19.74
C ILE A 139 -8.13 8.49 19.71
N GLN A 140 -8.62 8.92 18.55
CA GLN A 140 -9.97 9.46 18.39
C GLN A 140 -11.07 8.45 18.73
N ARG A 141 -10.84 7.15 18.47
CA ARG A 141 -11.79 6.09 18.81
C ARG A 141 -11.83 5.77 20.30
N LYS A 142 -10.73 5.99 21.04
CA LYS A 142 -10.64 5.74 22.48
C LYS A 142 -11.26 6.86 23.32
N LYS A 143 -11.40 8.05 22.75
CA LYS A 143 -12.11 9.18 23.34
C LYS A 143 -13.59 9.09 23.05
#